data_AF-A0A1G9LRP6-F1
#
_entry.id   AF-A0A1G9LRP6-F1
#
_cell.length_a   1.000
_cell.length_b   1.000
_cell.length_c   1.000
_cell.angle_alpha   90.00
_cell.angle_beta   90.00
_cell.angle_gamma   90.00
#
_symmetry.space_group_name_H-M   'P 1'
#
loop_
_entity.id
_entity.type
_entity.pdbx_description
1 polymer ?
#
loop_
_entity_poly.entity_id
_entity_poly.type
_entity_poly.pdbx_seq_one_letter_code
_entity_poly.pdbx_strand_id
1 'polypeptide(L)'
;MNKNFEIVPYVSVGEIQFGMTIEQLKKVFGSVPEMEYYDPVMKVTKLTPKRYLLFLTDPTETNDMDKKIYSILKKIYFHENGFYNLSLDRHEHKVPTAVTQADLKLLEINGLKPNNFETFEHDNTLGRLLKLRENKKLTLDFVTAMFIKGVTGELPRARQTLMSYLYLKHLCKHDFVGKANCEICGLPKVKTEDKTHQLYTYYLGHSWNETPLNFLTELEEALTFEKPEITKSDRKKLDELVEFISNADDKETPGKLEKRIASEKILEQTDKYKRYGILQTLAECGILPNKFISPKYEKFSSIKELWEASKKLTTSHRSDIILPLGGWKGENGVNTERFNEIFNAKTHGE
;
A
#
# COMPACT_ATOMS: atom_id res chain seq x y z
N MET A 1 13.26 -4.67 -56.77
CA MET A 1 12.08 -5.51 -57.03
C MET A 1 11.35 -5.72 -55.72
N ASN A 2 10.20 -5.05 -55.58
CA ASN A 2 9.28 -5.20 -54.46
C ASN A 2 8.73 -6.62 -54.41
N LYS A 3 8.76 -7.26 -53.23
CA LYS A 3 7.81 -8.33 -52.91
C LYS A 3 6.80 -7.76 -51.92
N ASN A 4 5.61 -7.55 -52.44
CA ASN A 4 4.42 -7.13 -51.73
C ASN A 4 4.14 -8.12 -50.58
N PHE A 5 4.00 -7.61 -49.37
CA PHE A 5 3.28 -8.30 -48.31
C PHE A 5 1.81 -7.93 -48.45
N GLU A 6 0.97 -8.90 -48.79
CA GLU A 6 -0.48 -8.76 -48.72
C GLU A 6 -0.90 -8.61 -47.26
N ILE A 7 -1.57 -7.50 -46.97
CA ILE A 7 -2.29 -7.29 -45.71
C ILE A 7 -3.60 -8.06 -45.83
N VAL A 8 -3.73 -9.16 -45.07
CA VAL A 8 -5.00 -9.88 -44.93
C VAL A 8 -5.88 -9.10 -43.92
N PRO A 9 -7.17 -8.85 -44.20
CA PRO A 9 -7.99 -7.97 -43.38
C PRO A 9 -8.36 -8.61 -42.04
N TYR A 10 -8.28 -7.79 -40.99
CA TYR A 10 -8.82 -8.06 -39.65
C TYR A 10 -10.34 -8.34 -39.76
N VAL A 11 -10.78 -9.52 -39.33
CA VAL A 11 -12.19 -9.77 -39.01
C VAL A 11 -12.38 -9.36 -37.55
N SER A 12 -13.05 -8.23 -37.31
CA SER A 12 -13.53 -7.88 -35.98
C SER A 12 -14.66 -8.83 -35.59
N VAL A 13 -14.43 -9.71 -34.63
CA VAL A 13 -15.51 -10.43 -33.93
C VAL A 13 -15.72 -9.74 -32.59
N GLY A 14 -16.94 -9.26 -32.38
CA GLY A 14 -17.34 -8.35 -31.31
C GLY A 14 -17.16 -8.87 -29.89
N GLU A 15 -17.10 -7.90 -28.97
CA GLU A 15 -17.22 -7.94 -27.51
C GLU A 15 -17.29 -9.33 -26.85
N ILE A 16 -16.13 -9.84 -26.42
CA ILE A 16 -16.08 -10.82 -25.34
C ILE A 16 -16.14 -10.04 -24.03
N GLN A 17 -17.22 -10.20 -23.26
CA GLN A 17 -17.28 -9.68 -21.90
C GLN A 17 -16.40 -10.52 -20.97
N PHE A 18 -15.55 -9.86 -20.17
CA PHE A 18 -14.76 -10.51 -19.12
C PHE A 18 -15.69 -11.27 -18.15
N GLY A 19 -15.33 -12.51 -17.78
CA GLY A 19 -16.03 -13.31 -16.77
C GLY A 19 -16.99 -14.39 -17.30
N MET A 20 -17.00 -14.70 -18.60
CA MET A 20 -17.84 -15.76 -19.15
C MET A 20 -17.29 -17.17 -18.83
N THR A 21 -18.18 -18.12 -18.52
CA THR A 21 -17.86 -19.54 -18.34
C THR A 21 -17.65 -20.25 -19.68
N ILE A 22 -17.01 -21.44 -19.66
CA ILE A 22 -16.80 -22.27 -20.87
C ILE A 22 -18.13 -22.61 -21.55
N GLU A 23 -19.19 -22.92 -20.79
CA GLU A 23 -20.52 -23.14 -21.38
C GLU A 23 -21.09 -21.89 -22.05
N GLN A 24 -20.87 -20.71 -21.49
CA GLN A 24 -21.32 -19.44 -22.07
C GLN A 24 -20.58 -19.13 -23.39
N LEU A 25 -19.27 -19.36 -23.44
CA LEU A 25 -18.48 -19.20 -24.67
C LEU A 25 -18.92 -20.16 -25.77
N LYS A 26 -19.16 -21.44 -25.44
CA LYS A 26 -19.69 -22.42 -26.41
C LYS A 26 -21.08 -22.06 -26.92
N LYS A 27 -21.91 -21.45 -26.07
CA LYS A 27 -23.26 -21.01 -26.45
C LYS A 27 -23.26 -19.82 -27.40
N VAL A 28 -22.26 -18.94 -27.31
CA VAL A 28 -22.12 -17.77 -28.20
C VAL A 28 -21.42 -18.12 -29.51
N PHE A 29 -20.36 -18.93 -29.47
CA PHE A 29 -19.51 -19.17 -30.64
C PHE A 29 -19.67 -20.56 -31.29
N GLY A 30 -20.56 -21.42 -30.76
CA GLY A 30 -20.80 -22.78 -31.24
C GLY A 30 -19.67 -23.78 -30.89
N SER A 31 -18.44 -23.31 -30.78
CA SER A 31 -17.27 -23.99 -30.26
C SER A 31 -16.38 -23.00 -29.50
N VAL A 32 -15.41 -23.48 -28.72
CA VAL A 32 -14.42 -22.58 -28.11
C VAL A 32 -13.41 -22.21 -29.20
N PRO A 33 -13.22 -20.91 -29.55
CA PRO A 33 -12.31 -20.51 -30.61
C PRO A 33 -10.87 -20.95 -30.29
N GLU A 34 -10.16 -21.54 -31.27
CA GLU A 34 -8.71 -21.69 -31.17
C GLU A 34 -8.07 -20.30 -31.36
N MET A 35 -7.43 -19.76 -30.33
CA MET A 35 -6.62 -18.54 -30.44
C MET A 35 -5.14 -18.89 -30.25
N GLU A 36 -4.32 -18.49 -31.23
CA GLU A 36 -2.87 -18.61 -31.18
C GLU A 36 -2.27 -17.44 -30.38
N TYR A 37 -1.48 -17.75 -29.36
CA TYR A 37 -0.71 -16.78 -28.60
C TYR A 37 0.72 -16.69 -29.17
N TYR A 38 1.23 -15.47 -29.36
CA TYR A 38 2.59 -15.22 -29.83
C TYR A 38 3.49 -14.82 -28.66
N ASP A 39 4.40 -15.72 -28.27
CA ASP A 39 5.51 -15.46 -27.35
C ASP A 39 6.70 -14.87 -28.13
N PRO A 40 7.40 -13.82 -27.62
CA PRO A 40 8.62 -13.28 -28.25
C PRO A 40 9.76 -14.30 -28.46
N VAL A 41 9.69 -15.49 -27.85
CA VAL A 41 10.70 -16.55 -27.97
C VAL A 41 10.14 -17.75 -28.75
N MET A 42 10.00 -17.59 -30.07
CA MET A 42 9.69 -18.60 -31.11
C MET A 42 9.40 -20.05 -30.67
N LYS A 43 8.25 -20.31 -30.03
CA LYS A 43 7.59 -21.63 -30.05
C LYS A 43 6.06 -21.45 -30.02
N VAL A 44 5.43 -21.70 -31.17
CA VAL A 44 3.96 -21.83 -31.25
C VAL A 44 3.56 -23.07 -30.46
N THR A 45 2.83 -22.89 -29.37
CA THR A 45 2.32 -23.99 -28.56
C THR A 45 0.80 -23.88 -28.47
N LYS A 46 0.08 -24.91 -28.95
CA LYS A 46 -1.39 -24.96 -28.85
C LYS A 46 -1.80 -25.07 -27.37
N LEU A 47 -2.49 -24.06 -26.85
CA LEU A 47 -3.01 -24.07 -25.48
C LEU A 47 -4.40 -24.71 -25.48
N THR A 48 -4.60 -25.73 -24.63
CA THR A 48 -5.91 -26.34 -24.44
C THR A 48 -6.83 -25.42 -23.62
N PRO A 49 -8.16 -25.50 -23.78
CA PRO A 49 -9.13 -24.65 -23.07
C PRO A 49 -9.00 -24.70 -21.52
N LYS A 50 -8.43 -25.76 -20.97
CA LYS A 50 -8.20 -25.92 -19.53
C LYS A 50 -7.06 -25.04 -19.00
N ARG A 51 -6.10 -24.62 -19.85
CA ARG A 51 -5.05 -23.66 -19.47
C ARG A 51 -5.56 -22.21 -19.48
N TYR A 52 -6.54 -21.86 -20.30
CA TYR A 52 -7.12 -20.50 -20.34
C TYR A 52 -7.77 -20.07 -19.03
N LEU A 53 -8.37 -21.00 -18.27
CA LEU A 53 -9.00 -20.68 -16.99
C LEU A 53 -8.01 -20.49 -15.83
N LEU A 54 -6.77 -21.00 -15.93
CA LEU A 54 -5.74 -20.72 -14.93
C LEU A 54 -5.14 -19.32 -15.10
N PHE A 55 -5.03 -18.81 -16.33
CA PHE A 55 -4.41 -17.51 -16.63
C PHE A 55 -5.21 -16.30 -16.13
N LEU A 56 -6.47 -16.45 -15.74
CA LEU A 56 -7.31 -15.33 -15.31
C LEU A 56 -7.40 -15.17 -13.79
N THR A 57 -6.87 -16.11 -13.00
CA THR A 57 -6.96 -16.09 -11.54
C THR A 57 -5.77 -16.78 -10.86
N ASP A 58 -4.57 -16.75 -11.45
CA ASP A 58 -3.38 -17.26 -10.76
C ASP A 58 -2.76 -16.17 -9.86
N PRO A 59 -2.86 -16.27 -8.52
CA PRO A 59 -2.20 -15.33 -7.61
C PRO A 59 -0.66 -15.34 -7.74
N THR A 60 -0.08 -16.32 -8.45
CA THR A 60 1.36 -16.32 -8.76
C THR A 60 1.73 -15.32 -9.85
N GLU A 61 0.87 -15.04 -10.84
CA GLU A 61 1.13 -14.04 -11.89
C GLU A 61 1.03 -12.60 -11.38
N THR A 62 0.07 -12.32 -10.49
CA THR A 62 -0.04 -10.98 -9.86
C THR A 62 1.20 -10.68 -9.01
N ASN A 63 1.68 -11.68 -8.28
CA ASN A 63 2.92 -11.58 -7.51
C ASN A 63 4.15 -11.44 -8.43
N ASP A 64 4.17 -12.08 -9.60
CA ASP A 64 5.27 -11.94 -10.57
C ASP A 64 5.27 -10.58 -11.28
N MET A 65 4.09 -10.05 -11.61
CA MET A 65 3.92 -8.72 -12.18
C MET A 65 4.35 -7.64 -11.19
N ASP A 66 3.95 -7.75 -9.92
CA ASP A 66 4.37 -6.84 -8.87
C ASP A 66 5.89 -6.92 -8.62
N LYS A 67 6.48 -8.12 -8.68
CA LYS A 67 7.95 -8.29 -8.61
C LYS A 67 8.67 -7.62 -9.79
N LYS A 68 8.13 -7.73 -11.00
CA LYS A 68 8.71 -7.09 -12.19
C LYS A 68 8.62 -5.57 -12.09
N ILE A 69 7.44 -5.03 -11.77
CA ILE A 69 7.23 -3.59 -11.55
C ILE A 69 8.20 -3.08 -10.48
N TYR A 70 8.26 -3.75 -9.33
CA TYR A 70 9.18 -3.42 -8.25
C TYR A 70 10.64 -3.42 -8.71
N SER A 71 11.07 -4.43 -9.46
CA SER A 71 12.44 -4.52 -10.00
C SER A 71 12.78 -3.36 -10.93
N ILE A 72 11.84 -2.95 -11.79
CA ILE A 72 12.01 -1.79 -12.68
C ILE A 72 12.10 -0.51 -11.87
N LEU A 73 11.15 -0.26 -10.96
CA LEU A 73 11.14 0.94 -10.12
C LEU A 73 12.42 1.04 -9.27
N LYS A 74 12.90 -0.08 -8.72
CA LYS A 74 14.14 -0.13 -7.96
C LYS A 74 15.36 0.27 -8.78
N LYS A 75 15.40 -0.06 -10.08
CA LYS A 75 16.49 0.40 -10.96
C LYS A 75 16.42 1.91 -11.19
N ILE A 76 15.21 2.46 -11.36
CA ILE A 76 15.00 3.88 -11.67
C ILE A 76 15.29 4.74 -10.43
N TYR A 77 14.65 4.43 -9.30
CA TYR A 77 14.77 5.16 -8.04
C TYR A 77 15.99 4.75 -7.19
N PHE A 78 16.98 4.10 -7.83
CA PHE A 78 18.26 3.88 -7.18
C PHE A 78 18.94 5.24 -6.92
N HIS A 79 19.48 5.41 -5.72
CA HIS A 79 19.98 6.72 -5.23
C HIS A 79 20.97 7.41 -6.18
N GLU A 80 21.82 6.67 -6.90
CA GLU A 80 22.78 7.23 -7.87
C GLU A 80 22.12 7.90 -9.09
N ASN A 81 20.86 7.56 -9.39
CA ASN A 81 20.11 8.17 -10.48
C ASN A 81 19.40 9.47 -10.06
N GLY A 82 19.31 9.73 -8.76
CA GLY A 82 18.68 10.93 -8.22
C GLY A 82 19.53 12.18 -8.48
N PHE A 83 18.90 13.26 -8.89
CA PHE A 83 19.53 14.57 -9.03
C PHE A 83 18.56 15.69 -8.67
N TYR A 84 19.09 16.85 -8.29
CA TYR A 84 18.28 18.03 -8.06
C TYR A 84 18.12 18.83 -9.35
N ASN A 85 16.89 19.00 -9.82
CA ASN A 85 16.57 19.84 -10.96
C ASN A 85 16.35 21.28 -10.47
N LEU A 86 17.40 22.10 -10.51
CA LEU A 86 17.38 23.51 -10.08
C LEU A 86 16.31 24.35 -10.79
N SER A 87 16.01 24.06 -12.06
CA SER A 87 15.04 24.85 -12.84
C SER A 87 13.60 24.63 -12.42
N LEU A 88 13.32 23.47 -11.82
CA LEU A 88 11.98 23.06 -11.37
C LEU A 88 11.89 22.94 -9.84
N ASP A 89 12.98 23.27 -9.14
CA ASP A 89 13.11 23.23 -7.68
C ASP A 89 12.68 21.89 -7.06
N ARG A 90 13.11 20.77 -7.65
CA ARG A 90 12.69 19.42 -7.22
C ARG A 90 13.72 18.33 -7.50
N HIS A 91 13.66 17.24 -6.74
CA HIS A 91 14.45 16.03 -7.00
C HIS A 91 13.82 15.16 -8.09
N GLU A 92 14.60 14.76 -9.09
CA GLU A 92 14.18 13.88 -10.18
C GLU A 92 15.14 12.68 -10.30
N HIS A 93 14.72 11.65 -11.03
CA HIS A 93 15.52 10.45 -11.26
C HIS A 93 15.76 10.23 -12.76
N LYS A 94 17.02 9.97 -13.13
CA LYS A 94 17.36 9.56 -14.49
C LYS A 94 16.86 8.14 -14.72
N VAL A 95 16.23 7.89 -15.86
CA VAL A 95 15.88 6.53 -16.29
C VAL A 95 17.16 5.86 -16.85
N PRO A 96 17.68 4.79 -16.23
CA PRO A 96 18.89 4.12 -16.71
C PRO A 96 18.67 3.46 -18.07
N THR A 97 19.72 3.34 -18.89
CA THR A 97 19.67 2.66 -20.20
C THR A 97 19.28 1.18 -20.11
N ALA A 98 19.47 0.56 -18.94
CA ALA A 98 19.05 -0.80 -18.65
C ALA A 98 17.53 -0.97 -18.47
N VAL A 99 16.75 0.13 -18.41
CA VAL A 99 15.30 0.11 -18.39
C VAL A 99 14.80 0.27 -19.82
N THR A 100 14.10 -0.76 -20.32
CA THR A 100 13.68 -0.82 -21.72
C THR A 100 12.39 -0.03 -21.98
N GLN A 101 12.07 0.23 -23.25
CA GLN A 101 10.77 0.83 -23.60
C GLN A 101 9.58 -0.05 -23.22
N ALA A 102 9.74 -1.37 -23.24
CA ALA A 102 8.72 -2.31 -22.76
C ALA A 102 8.50 -2.17 -21.24
N ASP A 103 9.57 -1.95 -20.48
CA ASP A 103 9.48 -1.69 -19.03
C ASP A 103 8.77 -0.37 -18.74
N LEU A 104 9.10 0.70 -19.48
CA LEU A 104 8.43 2.00 -19.34
C LEU A 104 6.94 1.92 -19.71
N LYS A 105 6.59 1.20 -20.77
CA LYS A 105 5.20 0.97 -21.16
C LYS A 105 4.45 0.16 -20.10
N LEU A 106 5.09 -0.85 -19.51
CA LEU A 106 4.50 -1.61 -18.39
C LEU A 106 4.21 -0.70 -17.20
N LEU A 107 5.16 0.16 -16.82
CA LEU A 107 4.95 1.15 -15.76
C LEU A 107 3.80 2.12 -16.09
N GLU A 108 3.75 2.64 -17.31
CA GLU A 108 2.70 3.56 -17.75
C GLU A 108 1.29 2.96 -17.69
N ILE A 109 1.11 1.71 -18.16
CA ILE A 109 -0.17 0.99 -18.10
C ILE A 109 -0.65 0.82 -16.65
N ASN A 110 0.28 0.73 -15.69
CA ASN A 110 -0.02 0.62 -14.27
C ASN A 110 -0.04 1.97 -13.54
N GLY A 111 0.01 3.10 -14.26
CA GLY A 111 0.01 4.45 -13.65
C GLY A 111 1.30 4.81 -12.89
N LEU A 112 2.39 4.08 -13.11
CA LEU A 112 3.66 4.18 -12.40
C LEU A 112 4.77 4.81 -13.25
N LYS A 113 4.41 5.78 -14.09
CA LYS A 113 5.38 6.50 -14.93
C LYS A 113 6.47 7.15 -14.05
N PRO A 114 7.77 6.98 -14.34
CA PRO A 114 8.82 7.65 -13.58
C PRO A 114 8.67 9.17 -13.56
N ASN A 115 9.07 9.83 -12.47
CA ASN A 115 9.00 11.28 -12.33
C ASN A 115 7.57 11.82 -12.57
N ASN A 116 6.56 11.12 -12.03
CA ASN A 116 5.15 11.48 -12.18
C ASN A 116 4.75 12.53 -11.15
N PHE A 117 5.19 13.76 -11.40
CA PHE A 117 4.97 14.88 -10.50
C PHE A 117 3.53 15.39 -10.55
N GLU A 118 2.92 15.50 -9.38
CA GLU A 118 1.63 16.15 -9.18
C GLU A 118 1.78 17.26 -8.14
N THR A 119 1.11 18.41 -8.36
CA THR A 119 1.04 19.48 -7.37
C THR A 119 -0.25 19.36 -6.59
N PHE A 120 -0.10 19.27 -5.27
CA PHE A 120 -1.17 19.07 -4.30
C PHE A 120 -1.39 20.36 -3.53
N GLU A 121 -2.62 20.86 -3.55
CA GLU A 121 -3.06 22.00 -2.75
C GLU A 121 -4.00 21.50 -1.64
N HIS A 122 -3.89 22.10 -0.45
CA HIS A 122 -4.62 21.65 0.75
C HIS A 122 -6.09 21.32 0.50
N ASP A 123 -6.86 22.27 -0.04
CA ASP A 123 -8.32 22.13 -0.16
C ASP A 123 -8.72 21.08 -1.20
N ASN A 124 -7.95 20.98 -2.30
CA ASN A 124 -8.15 19.96 -3.32
C ASN A 124 -7.84 18.56 -2.78
N THR A 125 -6.68 18.42 -2.13
CA THR A 125 -6.22 17.18 -1.51
C THR A 125 -7.17 16.71 -0.41
N LEU A 126 -7.62 17.62 0.45
CA LEU A 126 -8.63 17.34 1.47
C LEU A 126 -9.95 16.89 0.82
N GLY A 127 -10.41 17.57 -0.23
CA GLY A 127 -11.61 17.19 -0.98
C GLY A 127 -11.52 15.78 -1.55
N ARG A 128 -10.35 15.39 -2.09
CA ARG A 128 -10.11 14.03 -2.59
C ARG A 128 -10.11 12.98 -1.48
N LEU A 129 -9.43 13.24 -0.36
CA LEU A 129 -9.43 12.34 0.81
C LEU A 129 -10.86 12.14 1.35
N LEU A 130 -11.65 13.21 1.47
CA LEU A 130 -13.04 13.11 1.88
C LEU A 130 -13.88 12.32 0.86
N LYS A 131 -13.63 12.46 -0.44
CA LYS A 131 -14.29 11.64 -1.47
C LYS A 131 -13.91 10.16 -1.37
N LEU A 132 -12.65 9.84 -1.07
CA LEU A 132 -12.20 8.46 -0.84
C LEU A 132 -12.88 7.84 0.38
N ARG A 133 -13.10 8.61 1.45
CA ARG A 133 -13.80 8.16 2.65
C ARG A 133 -15.22 7.66 2.35
N GLU A 134 -15.89 8.25 1.35
CA GLU A 134 -17.24 7.83 0.90
C GLU A 134 -17.22 6.63 -0.08
N ASN A 135 -16.03 6.11 -0.43
CA ASN A 135 -15.91 4.97 -1.35
C ASN A 135 -16.34 3.67 -0.64
N LYS A 136 -17.34 2.98 -1.18
CA LYS A 136 -17.90 1.74 -0.61
C LYS A 136 -16.90 0.57 -0.51
N LYS A 137 -15.82 0.58 -1.29
CA LYS A 137 -14.75 -0.43 -1.20
C LYS A 137 -13.82 -0.19 -0.01
N LEU A 138 -13.75 1.05 0.48
CA LEU A 138 -12.90 1.44 1.60
C LEU A 138 -13.56 1.08 2.95
N THR A 139 -13.63 -0.21 3.25
CA THR A 139 -14.21 -0.74 4.50
C THR A 139 -13.11 -1.19 5.47
N LEU A 140 -13.46 -1.32 6.76
CA LEU A 140 -12.54 -1.88 7.76
C LEU A 140 -12.06 -3.29 7.37
N ASP A 141 -12.97 -4.12 6.84
CA ASP A 141 -12.66 -5.47 6.35
C ASP A 141 -11.66 -5.45 5.18
N PHE A 142 -11.83 -4.54 4.21
CA PHE A 142 -10.88 -4.37 3.12
C PHE A 142 -9.47 -3.99 3.63
N VAL A 143 -9.39 -2.98 4.48
CA VAL A 143 -8.09 -2.44 4.91
C VAL A 143 -7.37 -3.32 5.92
N THR A 144 -8.10 -4.09 6.73
CA THR A 144 -7.52 -5.09 7.64
C THR A 144 -6.99 -6.29 6.86
N ALA A 145 -7.70 -6.74 5.81
CA ALA A 145 -7.19 -7.78 4.92
C ALA A 145 -5.89 -7.34 4.22
N MET A 146 -5.88 -6.12 3.67
CA MET A 146 -4.68 -5.49 3.10
C MET A 146 -3.53 -5.47 4.11
N PHE A 147 -3.76 -4.96 5.32
CA PHE A 147 -2.74 -4.89 6.36
C PHE A 147 -2.18 -6.26 6.75
N ILE A 148 -3.04 -7.27 6.94
CA ILE A 148 -2.62 -8.63 7.30
C ILE A 148 -1.68 -9.20 6.23
N LYS A 149 -2.03 -9.09 4.94
CA LYS A 149 -1.12 -9.51 3.84
C LYS A 149 0.18 -8.72 3.80
N GLY A 150 0.14 -7.44 4.20
CA GLY A 150 1.34 -6.64 4.41
C GLY A 150 2.24 -7.17 5.51
N VAL A 151 1.67 -7.56 6.64
CA VAL A 151 2.40 -8.15 7.78
C VAL A 151 3.04 -9.48 7.39
N THR A 152 2.35 -10.33 6.64
CA THR A 152 2.88 -11.64 6.25
C THR A 152 4.01 -11.59 5.22
N GLY A 153 4.18 -10.44 4.55
CA GLY A 153 5.15 -10.22 3.50
C GLY A 153 4.65 -10.59 2.10
N GLU A 154 3.42 -11.08 1.98
CA GLU A 154 2.82 -11.45 0.68
C GLU A 154 2.43 -10.22 -0.14
N LEU A 155 2.01 -9.13 0.52
CA LEU A 155 1.70 -7.85 -0.12
C LEU A 155 2.32 -6.67 0.65
N PRO A 156 3.65 -6.50 0.66
CA PRO A 156 4.32 -5.51 1.52
C PRO A 156 3.79 -4.08 1.38
N ARG A 157 3.32 -3.68 0.19
CA ARG A 157 2.73 -2.36 -0.06
C ARG A 157 1.46 -2.07 0.74
N ALA A 158 0.74 -3.11 1.13
CA ALA A 158 -0.53 -2.99 1.83
C ALA A 158 -0.39 -2.72 3.35
N ARG A 159 0.84 -2.63 3.89
CA ARG A 159 1.10 -2.30 5.30
C ARG A 159 0.57 -0.92 5.71
N GLN A 160 0.51 0.02 4.77
CA GLN A 160 0.09 1.39 5.01
C GLN A 160 -1.45 1.54 5.06
N THR A 161 -2.17 0.70 4.31
CA THR A 161 -3.59 0.93 3.97
C THR A 161 -4.51 1.09 5.18
N LEU A 162 -4.34 0.24 6.21
CA LEU A 162 -5.12 0.36 7.45
C LEU A 162 -4.86 1.69 8.16
N MET A 163 -3.61 2.13 8.24
CA MET A 163 -3.26 3.38 8.90
C MET A 163 -3.80 4.60 8.14
N SER A 164 -3.70 4.59 6.80
CA SER A 164 -4.31 5.61 5.95
C SER A 164 -5.82 5.68 6.17
N TYR A 165 -6.50 4.54 6.25
CA TYR A 165 -7.93 4.48 6.55
C TYR A 165 -8.30 5.08 7.90
N LEU A 166 -7.54 4.77 8.96
CA LEU A 166 -7.79 5.32 10.30
C LEU A 166 -7.69 6.84 10.33
N TYR A 167 -6.76 7.41 9.55
CA TYR A 167 -6.66 8.86 9.39
C TYR A 167 -7.91 9.44 8.69
N LEU A 168 -8.41 8.79 7.63
CA LEU A 168 -9.62 9.23 6.91
C LEU A 168 -10.91 9.09 7.72
N LYS A 169 -11.03 8.02 8.53
CA LYS A 169 -12.26 7.60 9.22
C LYS A 169 -12.99 8.75 9.91
N HIS A 170 -12.23 9.64 10.56
CA HIS A 170 -12.76 10.77 11.33
C HIS A 170 -12.33 12.13 10.76
N LEU A 171 -11.69 12.18 9.60
CA LEU A 171 -11.26 13.43 8.97
C LEU A 171 -12.49 14.25 8.56
N CYS A 172 -12.54 15.52 8.96
CA CYS A 172 -13.63 16.43 8.62
C CYS A 172 -13.17 17.52 7.66
N LYS A 173 -14.11 18.11 6.91
CA LYS A 173 -13.86 19.32 6.15
C LYS A 173 -13.46 20.46 7.11
N HIS A 174 -12.44 21.22 6.73
CA HIS A 174 -11.95 22.39 7.46
C HIS A 174 -11.15 23.28 6.50
N ASP A 175 -10.99 24.54 6.87
CA ASP A 175 -10.12 25.47 6.16
C ASP A 175 -8.66 25.26 6.58
N PHE A 176 -7.72 25.62 5.69
CA PHE A 176 -6.30 25.55 6.00
C PHE A 176 -5.95 26.44 7.21
N VAL A 177 -5.27 25.86 8.21
CA VAL A 177 -4.75 26.59 9.38
C VAL A 177 -3.27 26.31 9.52
N GLY A 178 -2.40 27.33 9.42
CA GLY A 178 -0.95 27.16 9.60
C GLY A 178 -0.13 27.95 8.60
N LYS A 179 1.15 27.57 8.43
CA LYS A 179 2.08 28.21 7.48
C LYS A 179 2.38 27.30 6.28
N ALA A 180 3.13 26.22 6.52
CA ALA A 180 3.54 25.26 5.50
C ALA A 180 2.63 24.03 5.47
N ASN A 181 2.29 23.50 6.64
CA ASN A 181 1.37 22.38 6.82
C ASN A 181 0.18 22.82 7.67
N CYS A 182 -0.96 22.18 7.45
CA CYS A 182 -2.18 22.42 8.20
C CYS A 182 -2.05 21.85 9.63
N GLU A 183 -2.27 22.69 10.64
CA GLU A 183 -2.27 22.34 12.06
C GLU A 183 -3.41 21.36 12.42
N ILE A 184 -4.45 21.27 11.58
CA ILE A 184 -5.55 20.32 11.75
C ILE A 184 -5.15 18.98 11.15
N CYS A 185 -5.00 18.91 9.83
CA CYS A 185 -4.88 17.63 9.13
C CYS A 185 -3.46 17.25 8.69
N GLY A 186 -2.49 18.15 8.79
CA GLY A 186 -1.10 17.89 8.39
C GLY A 186 -0.84 17.96 6.89
N LEU A 187 -1.85 18.18 6.07
CA LEU A 187 -1.66 18.40 4.64
C LEU A 187 -0.86 19.68 4.40
N PRO A 188 0.04 19.70 3.40
CA PRO A 188 0.76 20.90 3.03
C PRO A 188 -0.19 21.94 2.42
N LYS A 189 0.17 23.22 2.50
CA LYS A 189 -0.55 24.28 1.79
C LYS A 189 -0.52 24.04 0.29
N VAL A 190 0.69 23.86 -0.24
CA VAL A 190 0.99 23.44 -1.61
C VAL A 190 2.25 22.58 -1.56
N LYS A 191 2.27 21.45 -2.26
CA LYS A 191 3.47 20.61 -2.40
C LYS A 191 3.45 19.88 -3.73
N THR A 192 4.58 19.86 -4.44
CA THR A 192 4.76 19.04 -5.63
C THR A 192 5.53 17.77 -5.24
N GLU A 193 4.99 16.60 -5.58
CA GLU A 193 5.57 15.30 -5.23
C GLU A 193 5.59 14.37 -6.43
N ASP A 194 6.61 13.53 -6.52
CA ASP A 194 6.63 12.39 -7.45
C ASP A 194 5.79 11.26 -6.86
N LYS A 195 4.58 11.09 -7.40
CA LYS A 195 3.65 10.04 -6.95
C LYS A 195 4.23 8.66 -7.11
N THR A 196 4.96 8.43 -8.19
CA THR A 196 5.50 7.10 -8.48
C THR A 196 6.66 6.77 -7.55
N HIS A 197 7.53 7.75 -7.25
CA HIS A 197 8.53 7.55 -6.20
C HIS A 197 7.86 7.27 -4.84
N GLN A 198 6.80 7.99 -4.52
CA GLN A 198 6.05 7.80 -3.28
C GLN A 198 5.46 6.37 -3.20
N LEU A 199 4.78 5.91 -4.25
CA LEU A 199 4.25 4.54 -4.36
C LEU A 199 5.36 3.50 -4.29
N TYR A 200 6.50 3.75 -4.93
CA TYR A 200 7.68 2.87 -4.85
C TYR A 200 8.13 2.62 -3.40
N THR A 201 8.04 3.62 -2.51
CA THR A 201 8.35 3.41 -1.08
C THR A 201 7.40 2.42 -0.41
N TYR A 202 6.14 2.35 -0.83
CA TYR A 202 5.20 1.31 -0.39
C TYR A 202 5.51 -0.04 -1.02
N TYR A 203 5.93 -0.11 -2.29
CA TYR A 203 6.42 -1.37 -2.87
C TYR A 203 7.63 -1.95 -2.11
N LEU A 204 8.49 -1.10 -1.52
CA LEU A 204 9.54 -1.56 -0.60
C LEU A 204 8.97 -2.11 0.72
N GLY A 205 7.73 -1.75 1.05
CA GLY A 205 6.98 -2.17 2.22
C GLY A 205 7.11 -1.22 3.41
N HIS A 206 7.50 0.03 3.17
CA HIS A 206 7.51 1.06 4.22
C HIS A 206 6.09 1.53 4.55
N SER A 207 5.91 2.11 5.74
CA SER A 207 4.65 2.65 6.23
C SER A 207 4.98 3.73 7.28
N TRP A 208 4.27 4.86 7.26
CA TRP A 208 4.58 6.05 8.06
C TRP A 208 3.32 6.81 8.42
N ASN A 209 3.15 7.26 9.67
CA ASN A 209 1.97 8.03 10.09
C ASN A 209 2.13 9.57 9.99
N GLU A 210 3.28 10.06 9.52
CA GLU A 210 3.65 11.49 9.60
C GLU A 210 3.33 12.33 8.37
N THR A 211 3.03 11.70 7.23
CA THR A 211 2.84 12.42 5.96
C THR A 211 1.45 12.16 5.40
N PRO A 212 0.41 12.90 5.84
CA PRO A 212 -0.97 12.66 5.40
C PRO A 212 -1.21 12.80 3.90
N LEU A 213 -0.42 13.62 3.21
CA LEU A 213 -0.45 13.70 1.74
C LEU A 213 -0.21 12.32 1.12
N ASN A 214 0.69 11.54 1.72
CA ASN A 214 1.06 10.25 1.15
C ASN A 214 -0.08 9.23 1.22
N PHE A 215 -1.00 9.38 2.18
CA PHE A 215 -2.18 8.52 2.33
C PHE A 215 -3.14 8.67 1.15
N LEU A 216 -3.20 9.87 0.54
CA LEU A 216 -4.03 10.09 -0.65
C LEU A 216 -3.55 9.21 -1.81
N THR A 217 -2.28 9.36 -2.19
CA THR A 217 -1.69 8.61 -3.31
C THR A 217 -1.77 7.10 -3.07
N GLU A 218 -1.49 6.65 -1.85
CA GLU A 218 -1.59 5.23 -1.49
C GLU A 218 -3.00 4.69 -1.57
N LEU A 219 -3.99 5.39 -1.00
CA LEU A 219 -5.39 4.92 -1.04
C LEU A 219 -5.98 4.95 -2.45
N GLU A 220 -5.60 5.94 -3.27
CA GLU A 220 -5.97 5.97 -4.70
C GLU A 220 -5.49 4.72 -5.43
N GLU A 221 -4.25 4.28 -5.17
CA GLU A 221 -3.72 3.02 -5.71
C GLU A 221 -4.40 1.80 -5.07
N ALA A 222 -4.49 1.76 -3.74
CA ALA A 222 -5.02 0.61 -3.00
C ALA A 222 -6.42 0.21 -3.46
N LEU A 223 -7.28 1.20 -3.77
CA LEU A 223 -8.66 0.97 -4.21
C LEU A 223 -8.77 0.34 -5.61
N THR A 224 -7.68 0.34 -6.38
CA THR A 224 -7.60 -0.39 -7.66
C THR A 224 -7.44 -1.90 -7.45
N PHE A 225 -6.96 -2.35 -6.29
CA PHE A 225 -6.76 -3.77 -5.98
C PHE A 225 -8.00 -4.40 -5.40
N GLU A 226 -8.24 -5.66 -5.72
CA GLU A 226 -9.27 -6.44 -5.04
C GLU A 226 -8.87 -6.77 -3.60
N LYS A 227 -9.88 -6.98 -2.74
CA LYS A 227 -9.64 -7.38 -1.36
C LYS A 227 -8.90 -8.72 -1.37
N PRO A 228 -7.72 -8.84 -0.74
CA PRO A 228 -7.02 -10.11 -0.71
C PRO A 228 -7.73 -11.10 0.21
N GLU A 229 -7.66 -12.39 -0.14
CA GLU A 229 -8.16 -13.47 0.71
C GLU A 229 -7.21 -13.71 1.89
N ILE A 230 -7.75 -13.77 3.11
CA ILE A 230 -6.97 -13.98 4.33
C ILE A 230 -7.04 -15.45 4.75
N THR A 231 -5.89 -16.12 4.69
CA THR A 231 -5.77 -17.52 5.10
C THR A 231 -5.64 -17.67 6.62
N LYS A 232 -5.78 -18.90 7.12
CA LYS A 232 -5.50 -19.20 8.53
C LYS A 232 -4.05 -18.93 8.92
N SER A 233 -3.11 -19.18 8.00
CA SER A 233 -1.68 -18.90 8.20
C SER A 233 -1.43 -17.39 8.36
N ASP A 234 -2.15 -16.57 7.57
CA ASP A 234 -2.03 -15.13 7.66
C ASP A 234 -2.48 -14.58 9.01
N ARG A 235 -3.63 -15.05 9.51
CA ARG A 235 -4.13 -14.69 10.84
C ARG A 235 -3.16 -15.12 11.93
N LYS A 236 -2.67 -16.37 11.85
CA LYS A 236 -1.73 -16.91 12.84
C LYS A 236 -0.47 -16.04 12.98
N LYS A 237 0.09 -15.53 11.87
CA LYS A 237 1.25 -14.62 11.92
C LYS A 237 0.96 -13.31 12.66
N LEU A 238 -0.24 -12.75 12.46
CA LEU A 238 -0.65 -11.55 13.19
C LEU A 238 -0.86 -11.85 14.68
N ASP A 239 -1.50 -12.98 15.00
CA ASP A 239 -1.72 -13.43 16.38
C ASP A 239 -0.38 -13.66 17.10
N GLU A 240 0.57 -14.36 16.46
CA GLU A 240 1.93 -14.60 16.97
C GLU A 240 2.65 -13.28 17.26
N LEU A 241 2.54 -12.28 16.38
CA LEU A 241 3.11 -10.96 16.62
C LEU A 241 2.50 -10.30 17.87
N VAL A 242 1.17 -10.31 17.99
CA VAL A 242 0.47 -9.64 19.09
C VAL A 242 0.73 -10.34 20.43
N GLU A 243 0.72 -11.68 20.45
CA GLU A 243 1.12 -12.49 21.60
C GLU A 243 2.57 -12.19 22.00
N PHE A 244 3.49 -12.10 21.03
CA PHE A 244 4.88 -11.77 21.30
C PHE A 244 5.07 -10.39 21.93
N ILE A 245 4.28 -9.39 21.50
CA ILE A 245 4.28 -8.05 22.08
C ILE A 245 3.69 -8.07 23.50
N SER A 246 2.67 -8.90 23.76
CA SER A 246 2.04 -9.00 25.08
C SER A 246 2.98 -9.51 26.18
N ASN A 247 4.06 -10.21 25.81
CA ASN A 247 5.12 -10.68 26.70
C ASN A 247 6.25 -9.65 26.92
N ALA A 248 5.99 -8.36 26.69
CA ALA A 248 6.96 -7.29 26.88
C ALA A 248 7.31 -7.07 28.36
N ASP A 249 8.58 -6.80 28.65
CA ASP A 249 8.99 -6.31 29.97
C ASP A 249 8.34 -4.93 30.24
N ASP A 250 7.95 -4.63 31.48
CA ASP A 250 7.30 -3.35 31.86
C ASP A 250 8.02 -2.09 31.32
N LYS A 251 9.36 -2.13 31.34
CA LYS A 251 10.22 -1.01 30.90
C LYS A 251 10.64 -1.09 29.43
N GLU A 252 10.10 -2.04 28.67
CA GLU A 252 10.35 -2.16 27.25
C GLU A 252 9.84 -0.90 26.54
N THR A 253 10.64 -0.43 25.58
CA THR A 253 10.31 0.75 24.77
C THR A 253 10.09 0.28 23.34
N PRO A 254 9.43 1.06 22.47
CA PRO A 254 9.17 0.62 21.10
C PRO A 254 10.44 0.26 20.33
N GLY A 255 11.54 0.98 20.56
CA GLY A 255 12.84 0.65 19.96
C GLY A 255 13.50 -0.61 20.52
N LYS A 256 13.18 -1.04 21.75
CA LYS A 256 13.61 -2.34 22.31
C LYS A 256 12.72 -3.47 21.78
N LEU A 257 11.41 -3.24 21.75
CA LEU A 257 10.44 -4.17 21.17
C LEU A 257 10.78 -4.50 19.73
N GLU A 258 11.06 -3.49 18.89
CA GLU A 258 11.46 -3.72 17.50
C GLU A 258 12.72 -4.57 17.37
N LYS A 259 13.74 -4.33 18.22
CA LYS A 259 14.96 -5.15 18.24
C LYS A 259 14.68 -6.58 18.67
N ARG A 260 13.78 -6.78 19.63
CA ARG A 260 13.36 -8.11 20.11
C ARG A 260 12.57 -8.86 19.02
N ILE A 261 11.67 -8.18 18.32
CA ILE A 261 10.98 -8.73 17.13
C ILE A 261 12.00 -9.15 16.05
N ALA A 262 13.04 -8.33 15.84
CA ALA A 262 14.08 -8.63 14.87
C ALA A 262 14.95 -9.84 15.27
N SER A 263 15.33 -9.95 16.55
CA SER A 263 16.17 -11.06 17.04
C SER A 263 15.44 -12.41 16.99
N GLU A 264 14.16 -12.41 17.34
CA GLU A 264 13.31 -13.61 17.34
C GLU A 264 12.68 -13.90 15.98
N LYS A 265 12.95 -13.08 14.97
CA LYS A 265 12.49 -13.24 13.58
C LYS A 265 10.97 -13.39 13.42
N ILE A 266 10.20 -12.75 14.30
CA ILE A 266 8.72 -12.75 14.26
C ILE A 266 8.21 -12.17 12.93
N LEU A 267 8.89 -11.16 12.40
CA LEU A 267 8.58 -10.52 11.12
C LEU A 267 9.75 -10.67 10.15
N GLU A 268 9.88 -11.84 9.53
CA GLU A 268 10.92 -12.10 8.54
C GLU A 268 10.90 -11.10 7.37
N GLN A 269 12.06 -10.87 6.76
CA GLN A 269 12.21 -10.00 5.58
C GLN A 269 11.79 -8.53 5.80
N THR A 270 11.67 -8.11 7.06
CA THR A 270 11.49 -6.71 7.44
C THR A 270 12.81 -6.09 7.89
N ASP A 271 13.00 -4.81 7.57
CA ASP A 271 14.01 -3.98 8.22
C ASP A 271 13.38 -3.19 9.38
N LYS A 272 14.22 -2.41 10.06
CA LYS A 272 13.82 -1.56 11.19
C LYS A 272 12.59 -0.69 10.88
N TYR A 273 12.57 -0.04 9.72
CA TYR A 273 11.52 0.91 9.37
C TYR A 273 10.22 0.21 9.00
N LYS A 274 10.30 -0.96 8.36
CA LYS A 274 9.13 -1.80 8.07
C LYS A 274 8.45 -2.29 9.36
N ARG A 275 9.24 -2.70 10.35
CA ARG A 275 8.72 -3.06 11.68
C ARG A 275 8.08 -1.87 12.39
N TYR A 276 8.72 -0.70 12.36
CA TYR A 276 8.11 0.51 12.91
C TYR A 276 6.78 0.84 12.24
N GLY A 277 6.69 0.78 10.92
CA GLY A 277 5.43 1.01 10.22
C GLY A 277 4.30 0.06 10.68
N ILE A 278 4.60 -1.23 10.86
CA ILE A 278 3.64 -2.22 11.40
C ILE A 278 3.21 -1.86 12.83
N LEU A 279 4.18 -1.56 13.71
CA LEU A 279 3.91 -1.20 15.10
C LEU A 279 3.16 0.15 15.21
N GLN A 280 3.44 1.11 14.32
CA GLN A 280 2.73 2.38 14.24
C GLN A 280 1.26 2.15 13.88
N THR A 281 0.98 1.31 12.88
CA THR A 281 -0.40 0.95 12.54
C THR A 281 -1.12 0.32 13.73
N LEU A 282 -0.50 -0.61 14.46
CA LEU A 282 -1.10 -1.20 15.67
C LEU A 282 -1.34 -0.16 16.79
N ALA A 283 -0.46 0.81 16.94
CA ALA A 283 -0.64 1.90 17.89
C ALA A 283 -1.77 2.87 17.47
N GLU A 284 -1.91 3.16 16.17
CA GLU A 284 -3.01 3.96 15.62
C GLU A 284 -4.38 3.25 15.73
N CYS A 285 -4.37 1.91 15.71
CA CYS A 285 -5.53 1.08 16.05
C CYS A 285 -5.89 1.14 17.55
N GLY A 286 -4.96 1.56 18.43
CA GLY A 286 -5.12 1.48 19.88
C GLY A 286 -4.79 0.12 20.49
N ILE A 287 -4.22 -0.79 19.71
CA ILE A 287 -3.77 -2.12 20.17
C ILE A 287 -2.51 -1.98 21.02
N LEU A 288 -1.66 -1.00 20.71
CA LEU A 288 -0.52 -0.57 21.52
C LEU A 288 -0.84 0.78 22.19
N PRO A 289 -1.53 0.79 23.34
CA PRO A 289 -2.03 2.01 23.94
C PRO A 289 -0.92 2.87 24.58
N ASN A 290 -1.22 4.16 24.71
CA ASN A 290 -0.38 5.11 25.43
C ASN A 290 -1.25 6.15 26.16
N LYS A 291 -0.68 6.86 27.14
CA LYS A 291 -1.39 7.86 27.95
C LYS A 291 -1.42 9.27 27.37
N PHE A 292 -0.71 9.52 26.27
CA PHE A 292 -0.47 10.87 25.76
C PHE A 292 -1.49 11.30 24.71
N ILE A 293 -1.90 10.37 23.85
CA ILE A 293 -2.85 10.64 22.76
C ILE A 293 -3.76 9.44 22.51
N SER A 294 -5.03 9.72 22.25
CA SER A 294 -5.99 8.70 21.82
C SER A 294 -5.62 8.17 20.43
N PRO A 295 -5.82 6.87 20.17
CA PRO A 295 -5.60 6.29 18.84
C PRO A 295 -6.57 6.88 17.81
N LYS A 296 -6.12 6.99 16.55
CA LYS A 296 -6.96 7.47 15.44
C LYS A 296 -8.20 6.60 15.21
N TYR A 297 -8.19 5.34 15.63
CA TYR A 297 -9.39 4.49 15.55
C TYR A 297 -10.62 5.09 16.24
N GLU A 298 -10.41 5.78 17.36
CA GLU A 298 -11.47 6.36 18.21
C GLU A 298 -11.92 7.74 17.74
N LYS A 299 -10.96 8.62 17.42
CA LYS A 299 -11.24 10.00 17.03
C LYS A 299 -10.14 10.58 16.18
N PHE A 300 -10.48 11.64 15.44
CA PHE A 300 -9.47 12.47 14.81
C PHE A 300 -8.71 13.27 15.86
N SER A 301 -7.39 13.18 15.85
CA SER A 301 -6.51 14.09 16.59
C SER A 301 -5.79 14.98 15.60
N SER A 302 -5.89 16.28 15.81
CA SER A 302 -5.20 17.27 15.00
C SER A 302 -3.68 17.11 15.10
N ILE A 303 -2.97 17.57 14.08
CA ILE A 303 -1.50 17.60 14.10
C ILE A 303 -0.99 18.49 15.23
N LYS A 304 -1.68 19.58 15.54
CA LYS A 304 -1.37 20.42 16.70
C LYS A 304 -1.45 19.66 18.02
N GLU A 305 -2.52 18.89 18.24
CA GLU A 305 -2.64 18.04 19.44
C GLU A 305 -1.53 16.99 19.50
N LEU A 306 -1.18 16.38 18.35
CA LEU A 306 -0.07 15.44 18.26
C LEU A 306 1.27 16.07 18.62
N TRP A 307 1.54 17.30 18.15
CA TRP A 307 2.76 18.03 18.49
C TRP A 307 2.81 18.40 19.98
N GLU A 308 1.71 18.90 20.55
CA GLU A 308 1.65 19.22 21.97
C GLU A 308 1.80 17.97 22.85
N ALA A 309 1.19 16.84 22.46
CA ALA A 309 1.36 15.57 23.15
C ALA A 309 2.81 15.06 23.05
N SER A 310 3.44 15.21 21.87
CA SER A 310 4.82 14.78 21.62
C SER A 310 5.85 15.49 22.50
N LYS A 311 5.60 16.75 22.93
CA LYS A 311 6.46 17.47 23.88
C LYS A 311 6.58 16.77 25.24
N LYS A 312 5.62 15.89 25.59
CA LYS A 312 5.61 15.13 26.85
C LYS A 312 6.40 13.82 26.76
N LEU A 313 6.87 13.45 25.57
CA LEU A 313 7.70 12.26 25.40
C LEU A 313 9.08 12.50 26.03
N THR A 314 9.51 11.55 26.84
CA THR A 314 10.86 11.50 27.41
C THR A 314 11.83 10.70 26.52
N THR A 315 11.46 10.47 25.25
CA THR A 315 12.30 9.79 24.27
C THR A 315 13.44 10.72 23.84
N SER A 316 14.55 10.13 23.38
CA SER A 316 15.65 10.90 22.82
C SER A 316 15.15 11.78 21.66
N HIS A 317 15.61 13.02 21.58
CA HIS A 317 15.35 13.92 20.43
C HIS A 317 15.81 13.33 19.08
N ARG A 318 16.59 12.23 19.10
CA ARG A 318 17.04 11.49 17.90
C ARG A 318 16.16 10.26 17.58
N SER A 319 15.03 10.08 18.25
CA SER A 319 14.14 8.94 18.02
C SER A 319 13.20 9.22 16.86
N ASP A 320 13.29 8.44 15.78
CA ASP A 320 12.36 8.48 14.64
C ASP A 320 10.98 7.89 14.96
N ILE A 321 10.76 7.45 16.21
CA ILE A 321 9.49 6.86 16.65
C ILE A 321 8.62 7.94 17.27
N ILE A 322 7.54 8.29 16.58
CA ILE A 322 6.57 9.30 17.02
C ILE A 322 5.32 8.69 17.66
N LEU A 323 4.48 9.53 18.27
CA LEU A 323 3.16 9.14 18.77
C LEU A 323 2.27 8.58 17.64
N PRO A 324 1.36 7.64 17.95
CA PRO A 324 1.09 7.08 19.28
C PRO A 324 2.13 6.06 19.76
N LEU A 325 2.87 5.40 18.85
CA LEU A 325 3.82 4.34 19.19
C LEU A 325 4.90 4.80 20.16
N GLY A 326 5.45 6.01 19.98
CA GLY A 326 6.51 6.56 20.83
C GLY A 326 6.12 6.70 22.30
N GLY A 327 4.82 6.71 22.60
CA GLY A 327 4.26 6.75 23.94
C GLY A 327 4.03 5.38 24.58
N TRP A 328 4.12 4.30 23.81
CA TRP A 328 3.93 2.94 24.32
C TRP A 328 5.12 2.51 25.20
N LYS A 329 4.80 1.72 26.22
CA LYS A 329 5.73 1.04 27.13
C LYS A 329 5.19 -0.35 27.41
N GLY A 330 6.06 -1.30 27.73
CA GLY A 330 5.62 -2.66 28.04
C GLY A 330 4.60 -2.74 29.17
N GLU A 331 4.68 -1.84 30.18
CA GLU A 331 3.69 -1.74 31.26
C GLU A 331 2.26 -1.45 30.78
N ASN A 332 2.11 -0.86 29.58
CA ASN A 332 0.79 -0.62 28.98
C ASN A 332 0.21 -1.88 28.31
N GLY A 333 1.05 -2.90 28.08
CA GLY A 333 0.69 -4.15 27.43
C GLY A 333 0.09 -3.99 26.04
N VAL A 334 -0.75 -4.96 25.68
CA VAL A 334 -1.56 -5.00 24.46
C VAL A 334 -3.03 -4.87 24.84
N ASN A 335 -3.79 -4.06 24.11
CA ASN A 335 -5.24 -4.05 24.23
C ASN A 335 -5.87 -5.17 23.39
N THR A 336 -6.06 -6.34 24.01
CA THR A 336 -6.62 -7.53 23.35
C THR A 336 -8.08 -7.35 22.94
N GLU A 337 -8.86 -6.57 23.68
CA GLU A 337 -10.24 -6.25 23.29
C GLU A 337 -10.26 -5.49 21.97
N ARG A 338 -9.40 -4.46 21.84
CA ARG A 338 -9.24 -3.70 20.59
C ARG A 338 -8.76 -4.57 19.44
N PHE A 339 -7.80 -5.44 19.70
CA PHE A 339 -7.31 -6.38 18.70
C PHE A 339 -8.44 -7.26 18.17
N ASN A 340 -9.26 -7.79 19.06
CA ASN A 340 -10.39 -8.62 18.69
C ASN A 340 -11.49 -7.85 17.96
N GLU A 341 -11.77 -6.61 18.36
CA GLU A 341 -12.73 -5.73 17.67
C GLU A 341 -12.33 -5.48 16.21
N ILE A 342 -11.04 -5.28 15.94
CA ILE A 342 -10.57 -4.89 14.61
C ILE A 342 -10.33 -6.10 13.71
N PHE A 343 -9.70 -7.16 14.23
CA PHE A 343 -9.21 -8.28 13.41
C PHE A 343 -10.02 -9.57 13.57
N ASN A 344 -10.76 -9.71 14.67
CA ASN A 344 -11.56 -10.91 14.99
C ASN A 344 -13.04 -10.62 15.18
N ALA A 345 -13.52 -9.42 14.80
CA ALA A 345 -14.94 -9.16 14.75
C ALA A 345 -15.56 -10.21 13.84
N LYS A 346 -16.34 -11.11 14.45
CA LYS A 346 -17.29 -11.93 13.70
C LYS A 346 -18.10 -10.91 12.93
N THR A 347 -18.16 -11.05 11.61
CA THR A 347 -19.12 -10.35 10.77
C THR A 347 -20.51 -10.69 11.32
N HIS A 348 -20.99 -9.86 12.24
CA HIS A 348 -22.36 -9.90 12.71
C HIS A 348 -23.21 -9.35 11.57
N GLY A 349 -23.66 -10.26 10.72
CA GLY A 349 -24.78 -10.10 9.81
C GLY A 349 -24.52 -9.20 8.60
N GLU A 350 -24.29 -9.83 7.44
CA GLU A 350 -25.16 -9.69 6.27
C GLU A 350 -25.39 -11.06 5.65
#